data_AF-A0A925U1H3-F1
#
_entry.id   AF-A0A925U1H3-F1
#
_cell.length_a   1.000
_cell.length_b   1.000
_cell.length_c   1.000
_cell.angle_alpha   90.00
_cell.angle_beta   90.00
_cell.angle_gamma   90.00
#
_symmetry.space_group_name_H-M   'P 1'
#
loop_
_entity.id
_entity.type
_entity.pdbx_description
1 polymer ?
#
loop_
_entity_poly.entity_id
_entity_poly.type
_entity_poly.pdbx_seq_one_letter_code
_entity_poly.pdbx_strand_id
1 'polypeptide(L)'
;MRKSLFTISMILITHTLFSQPQIELQTVSAGFSEPVAIRNAGDERLFIVEKGGIIKILHADGTITTFMNIDPRVGSSGSEQGLLGLAFHPDYASNGYFYVNYTNNSGNTRISRF
;
A
#
# COMPACT_ATOMS: atom_id res chain seq x y z
N MET A 1 -62.06 45.20 10.66
CA MET A 1 -60.73 45.39 10.03
C MET A 1 -59.65 45.29 11.11
N ARG A 2 -58.97 44.15 11.22
CA ARG A 2 -57.82 43.94 12.11
C ARG A 2 -56.71 43.30 11.27
N LYS A 3 -55.58 44.00 11.18
CA LYS A 3 -54.47 43.73 10.25
C LYS A 3 -53.68 42.50 10.72
N SER A 4 -53.58 41.49 9.87
CA SER A 4 -52.68 40.34 10.04
C SER A 4 -51.26 40.81 9.71
N LEU A 5 -50.36 40.81 10.69
CA LEU A 5 -48.92 40.96 10.49
C LEU A 5 -48.30 39.57 10.56
N PHE A 6 -48.11 38.96 9.41
CA PHE A 6 -47.36 37.72 9.26
C PHE A 6 -45.87 38.08 9.20
N THR A 7 -45.17 37.93 10.32
CA THR A 7 -43.72 38.08 10.39
C THR A 7 -43.10 36.85 9.72
N ILE A 8 -42.63 36.99 8.49
CA ILE A 8 -41.84 35.95 7.80
C ILE A 8 -40.45 35.96 8.42
N SER A 9 -40.17 34.99 9.27
CA SER A 9 -38.81 34.72 9.76
C SER A 9 -38.04 34.06 8.62
N MET A 10 -37.11 34.80 8.02
CA MET A 10 -36.19 34.27 7.01
C MET A 10 -35.08 33.49 7.71
N ILE A 11 -35.24 32.16 7.81
CA ILE A 11 -34.16 31.26 8.25
C ILE A 11 -33.19 31.12 7.08
N LEU A 12 -32.05 31.79 7.18
CA LEU A 12 -30.95 31.63 6.23
C LEU A 12 -30.28 30.27 6.50
N ILE A 13 -30.62 29.26 5.71
CA ILE A 13 -29.91 27.97 5.74
C ILE A 13 -28.55 28.19 5.08
N THR A 14 -27.51 28.35 5.90
CA THR A 14 -26.14 28.30 5.42
C THR A 14 -25.82 26.85 5.03
N HIS A 15 -25.95 26.54 3.74
CA HIS A 15 -25.35 25.32 3.21
C HIS A 15 -23.83 25.51 3.16
N THR A 16 -23.12 24.88 4.10
CA THR A 16 -21.68 24.64 3.91
C THR A 16 -21.54 23.67 2.74
N LEU A 17 -21.34 24.23 1.54
CA LEU A 17 -20.92 23.46 0.38
C LEU A 17 -19.49 22.99 0.62
N PHE A 18 -19.34 21.80 1.20
CA PHE A 18 -18.08 21.08 1.13
C PHE A 18 -17.86 20.68 -0.33
N SER A 19 -17.17 21.53 -1.08
CA SER A 19 -16.80 21.29 -2.48
C SER A 19 -15.60 20.33 -2.62
N GLN A 20 -14.98 19.94 -1.51
CA GLN A 20 -13.87 18.99 -1.51
C GLN A 20 -14.38 17.57 -1.26
N PRO A 21 -13.92 16.57 -2.03
CA PRO A 21 -14.24 15.18 -1.75
C PRO A 21 -13.73 14.82 -0.35
N GLN A 22 -14.59 14.17 0.44
CA GLN A 22 -14.19 13.62 1.73
C GLN A 22 -13.36 12.36 1.47
N ILE A 23 -12.09 12.41 1.85
CA ILE A 23 -11.18 11.26 1.76
C ILE A 23 -11.21 10.56 3.11
N GLU A 24 -11.55 9.28 3.10
CA GLU A 24 -11.49 8.42 4.28
C GLU A 24 -10.43 7.36 4.11
N LEU A 25 -9.73 7.06 5.21
CA LEU A 25 -8.80 5.95 5.26
C LEU A 25 -9.56 4.70 5.67
N GLN A 26 -9.55 3.70 4.79
CA GLN A 26 -10.02 2.37 5.11
C GLN A 26 -8.82 1.45 5.28
N THR A 27 -8.74 0.80 6.45
CA THR A 27 -7.77 -0.27 6.66
C THR A 27 -8.13 -1.45 5.77
N VAL A 28 -7.26 -1.76 4.82
CA VAL A 28 -7.41 -2.93 3.92
C VAL A 28 -6.86 -4.19 4.57
N SER A 29 -5.71 -4.09 5.25
CA SER A 29 -5.06 -5.21 5.94
C SER A 29 -4.05 -4.67 6.97
N ALA A 30 -3.64 -5.51 7.91
CA ALA A 30 -2.70 -5.19 8.99
C ALA A 30 -1.79 -6.39 9.31
N GLY A 31 -0.80 -6.18 10.18
CA GLY A 31 0.11 -7.26 10.64
C GLY A 31 1.39 -7.43 9.82
N PHE A 32 1.71 -6.48 8.94
CA PHE A 32 2.98 -6.46 8.19
C PHE A 32 4.11 -5.86 9.03
N SER A 33 5.34 -6.34 8.82
CA SER A 33 6.54 -5.85 9.48
C SER A 33 7.31 -4.88 8.58
N GLU A 34 7.36 -3.61 8.97
CA GLU A 34 8.07 -2.54 8.25
C GLU A 34 7.86 -2.59 6.71
N PRO A 35 6.60 -2.51 6.22
CA PRO A 35 6.33 -2.57 4.78
C PRO A 35 6.89 -1.33 4.08
N VAL A 36 7.66 -1.54 3.00
CA VAL A 36 8.30 -0.47 2.23
C VAL A 36 7.76 -0.32 0.81
N ALA A 37 7.08 -1.34 0.29
CA ALA A 37 6.44 -1.27 -1.01
C ALA A 37 5.25 -2.24 -1.12
N ILE A 38 4.34 -1.90 -2.04
CA ILE A 38 3.23 -2.74 -2.49
C ILE A 38 3.21 -2.79 -4.02
N ARG A 39 3.05 -3.98 -4.60
CA ARG A 39 2.97 -4.18 -6.06
C ARG A 39 1.94 -5.25 -6.41
N ASN A 40 1.40 -5.23 -7.61
CA ASN A 40 0.71 -6.39 -8.18
C ASN A 40 1.53 -6.96 -9.34
N ALA A 41 1.25 -8.20 -9.72
CA ALA A 41 1.96 -8.90 -10.79
C ALA A 41 1.22 -8.87 -12.15
N GLY A 42 0.34 -7.87 -12.34
CA GLY A 42 -0.63 -7.85 -13.43
C GLY A 42 -1.93 -8.60 -13.11
N ASP A 43 -2.10 -9.07 -11.88
CA ASP A 43 -3.31 -9.72 -11.36
C ASP A 43 -3.81 -9.04 -10.07
N GLU A 44 -4.79 -9.64 -9.38
CA GLU A 44 -5.43 -9.10 -8.18
C GLU A 44 -4.59 -9.23 -6.90
N ARG A 45 -3.48 -9.99 -6.96
CA ARG A 45 -2.65 -10.25 -5.77
C ARG A 45 -1.83 -9.01 -5.44
N LEU A 46 -1.79 -8.66 -4.16
CA LEU A 46 -0.95 -7.56 -3.66
C LEU A 46 0.27 -8.14 -2.94
N PHE A 47 1.45 -7.86 -3.49
CA PHE A 47 2.73 -8.27 -2.96
C PHE A 47 3.27 -7.17 -2.04
N ILE A 48 3.32 -7.46 -0.75
CA ILE A 48 3.78 -6.54 0.28
C ILE A 48 5.25 -6.85 0.57
N VAL A 49 6.11 -5.84 0.37
CA VAL A 49 7.56 -5.95 0.55
C VAL A 49 7.91 -5.49 1.95
N GLU A 50 8.36 -6.42 2.80
CA GLU A 50 8.79 -6.15 4.17
C GLU A 50 10.31 -5.93 4.20
N LYS A 51 10.74 -4.86 4.90
CA LYS A 51 12.15 -4.44 4.97
C LYS A 51 13.12 -5.57 5.34
N GLY A 52 12.69 -6.49 6.20
CA GLY A 52 13.46 -7.65 6.65
C GLY A 52 13.78 -8.70 5.58
N GLY A 53 13.35 -8.53 4.32
CA GLY A 53 13.65 -9.50 3.26
C GLY A 53 12.55 -10.52 3.00
N ILE A 54 11.32 -10.23 3.42
CA ILE A 54 10.16 -11.08 3.22
C ILE A 54 9.19 -10.38 2.25
N ILE A 55 8.62 -11.14 1.32
CA ILE A 55 7.52 -10.68 0.47
C ILE A 55 6.29 -11.51 0.82
N LYS A 56 5.22 -10.83 1.22
CA LYS A 56 3.91 -11.43 1.49
C LYS A 56 2.98 -11.23 0.30
N ILE A 57 2.03 -12.14 0.12
CA ILE A 57 0.86 -11.93 -0.76
C ILE A 57 -0.35 -11.69 0.13
N LEU A 58 -1.03 -10.57 -0.10
CA LEU A 58 -2.42 -10.36 0.30
C LEU A 58 -3.31 -10.75 -0.88
N HIS A 59 -4.14 -11.77 -0.67
CA HIS A 59 -5.10 -12.26 -1.65
C HIS A 59 -6.42 -11.48 -1.56
N ALA A 60 -7.25 -11.59 -2.61
CA ALA A 60 -8.53 -10.89 -2.69
C ALA A 60 -9.53 -11.29 -1.58
N ASP A 61 -9.40 -12.50 -1.04
CA ASP A 61 -10.20 -13.00 0.09
C ASP A 61 -9.69 -12.53 1.47
N GLY A 62 -8.63 -11.71 1.49
CA GLY A 62 -8.00 -11.19 2.70
C GLY A 62 -6.96 -12.14 3.31
N THR A 63 -6.76 -13.34 2.77
CA THR A 63 -5.73 -14.25 3.27
C THR A 63 -4.33 -13.74 2.97
N ILE A 64 -3.40 -13.99 3.90
CA ILE A 64 -1.99 -13.57 3.78
C ILE A 64 -1.11 -14.80 3.74
N THR A 65 -0.24 -14.88 2.72
CA THR A 65 0.73 -15.96 2.55
C THR A 65 2.13 -15.40 2.30
N THR A 66 3.17 -16.21 2.50
CA THR A 66 4.54 -15.80 2.15
C THR A 66 4.81 -16.14 0.68
N PHE A 67 5.16 -15.15 -0.14
CA PHE A 67 5.63 -15.37 -1.51
C PHE A 67 7.11 -15.77 -1.52
N MET A 68 7.92 -15.03 -0.76
CA MET A 68 9.36 -15.17 -0.78
C MET A 68 9.97 -14.80 0.57
N ASN A 69 11.04 -15.49 0.94
CA ASN A 69 11.88 -15.14 2.07
C ASN A 69 13.36 -15.17 1.65
N ILE A 70 13.99 -14.01 1.64
CA ILE A 70 15.43 -13.83 1.41
C ILE A 70 16.12 -13.14 2.60
N ASP A 71 15.48 -13.09 3.78
CA ASP A 71 16.02 -12.53 5.02
C ASP A 71 17.50 -12.93 5.27
N PRO A 72 17.92 -14.21 5.10
CA PRO A 72 19.33 -14.58 5.30
C PRO A 72 20.34 -13.87 4.40
N ARG A 73 19.89 -13.23 3.29
CA ARG A 73 20.72 -12.50 2.33
C ARG A 73 20.70 -10.99 2.54
N VAL A 74 19.82 -10.48 3.41
CA VAL A 74 19.48 -9.06 3.54
C VAL A 74 20.08 -8.48 4.81
N GLY A 75 20.89 -7.44 4.66
CA GLY A 75 21.28 -6.57 5.78
C GLY A 75 20.22 -5.49 5.95
N SER A 76 19.61 -5.39 7.14
CA SER A 76 18.46 -4.51 7.42
C SER A 76 18.62 -3.66 8.70
N SER A 77 19.81 -3.62 9.29
CA SER A 77 20.07 -2.90 10.55
C SER A 77 20.06 -1.37 10.38
N GLY A 78 20.43 -0.85 9.21
CA GLY A 78 20.30 0.56 8.88
C GLY A 78 18.86 0.98 8.59
N SER A 79 18.57 2.28 8.71
CA SER A 79 17.23 2.83 8.45
C SER A 79 16.78 2.58 7.00
N GLU A 80 17.67 2.83 6.03
CA GLU A 80 17.42 2.64 4.59
C GLU A 80 18.05 1.35 4.04
N GLN A 81 18.48 0.44 4.91
CA GLN A 81 18.92 -0.90 4.51
C GLN A 81 17.73 -1.87 4.54
N GLY A 82 17.84 -2.99 3.84
CA GLY A 82 16.81 -4.01 3.79
C GLY A 82 16.46 -4.41 2.35
N LEU A 83 15.35 -5.12 2.21
CA LEU A 83 14.66 -5.29 0.93
C LEU A 83 13.82 -4.05 0.66
N LEU A 84 14.04 -3.39 -0.48
CA LEU A 84 13.54 -2.04 -0.76
C LEU A 84 12.70 -1.96 -2.04
N GLY A 85 12.77 -2.95 -2.92
CA GLY A 85 12.06 -2.89 -4.19
C GLY A 85 11.68 -4.26 -4.73
N LEU A 86 10.56 -4.28 -5.46
CA LEU A 86 10.04 -5.40 -6.22
C LEU A 86 9.53 -4.87 -7.56
N ALA A 87 9.88 -5.56 -8.64
CA ALA A 87 9.32 -5.35 -9.98
C ALA A 87 9.09 -6.70 -10.65
N PHE A 88 7.87 -6.92 -11.13
CA PHE A 88 7.56 -8.08 -11.98
C PHE A 88 7.99 -7.79 -13.41
N HIS A 89 8.48 -8.81 -14.11
CA HIS A 89 8.68 -8.72 -15.55
C HIS A 89 7.32 -8.47 -16.24
N PRO A 90 7.24 -7.69 -17.33
CA PRO A 90 5.97 -7.48 -18.05
C PRO A 90 5.26 -8.79 -18.43
N ASP A 91 6.03 -9.80 -18.87
CA ASP A 91 5.54 -11.15 -19.17
C ASP A 91 5.57 -12.13 -17.97
N TYR A 92 5.48 -11.64 -16.72
CA TYR A 92 5.60 -12.48 -15.51
C TYR A 92 4.62 -13.68 -15.51
N ALA A 93 3.41 -13.50 -16.02
CA ALA A 93 2.43 -14.58 -16.14
C ALA A 93 2.93 -15.75 -17.00
N SER A 94 3.85 -15.50 -17.94
CA SER A 94 4.41 -16.50 -18.84
C SER A 94 5.80 -16.97 -18.43
N ASN A 95 6.65 -16.10 -17.88
CA ASN A 95 8.06 -16.44 -17.59
C ASN A 95 8.41 -16.55 -16.10
N GLY A 96 7.53 -16.09 -15.20
CA GLY A 96 7.76 -16.13 -13.75
C GLY A 96 8.85 -15.19 -13.25
N TYR A 97 9.43 -14.33 -14.10
CA TYR A 97 10.56 -13.50 -13.72
C TYR A 97 10.16 -12.27 -12.93
N PHE A 98 10.88 -12.02 -11.86
CA PHE A 98 10.78 -10.79 -11.09
C PHE A 98 12.13 -10.37 -10.52
N TYR A 99 12.21 -9.13 -10.08
CA TYR A 99 13.45 -8.49 -9.66
C TYR A 99 13.24 -7.85 -8.30
N VAL A 100 14.24 -8.01 -7.44
CA VAL A 100 14.27 -7.38 -6.12
C VAL A 100 15.50 -6.53 -5.96
N ASN A 101 15.36 -5.40 -5.26
CA ASN A 101 16.47 -4.52 -4.87
C ASN A 101 16.63 -4.57 -3.34
N TYR A 102 17.81 -4.93 -2.85
CA TYR A 102 18.08 -5.03 -1.41
C TYR A 102 19.54 -4.70 -1.06
N THR A 103 19.76 -4.30 0.19
CA THR A 103 21.09 -4.21 0.78
C THR A 103 21.50 -5.58 1.33
N ASN A 104 22.65 -6.11 0.93
CA ASN A 104 23.12 -7.41 1.41
C ASN A 104 23.83 -7.31 2.77
N ASN A 105 24.21 -8.45 3.35
CA ASN A 105 24.88 -8.51 4.67
C ASN A 105 26.24 -7.79 4.73
N SER A 106 26.82 -7.42 3.58
CA SER A 106 28.05 -6.62 3.50
C SER A 106 27.77 -5.13 3.30
N GLY A 107 26.50 -4.69 3.36
CA GLY A 107 26.10 -3.31 3.14
C GLY A 107 26.01 -2.88 1.68
N ASN A 108 26.15 -3.80 0.71
CA ASN A 108 26.11 -3.47 -0.71
C ASN A 108 24.68 -3.58 -1.27
N THR A 109 24.28 -2.64 -2.12
CA THR A 109 23.06 -2.74 -2.93
C THR A 109 23.18 -3.87 -3.94
N ARG A 110 22.13 -4.68 -4.05
CA ARG A 110 22.02 -5.82 -4.96
C ARG A 110 20.67 -5.80 -5.65
N ILE A 111 20.70 -6.00 -6.97
CA ILE A 111 19.52 -6.32 -7.78
C ILE A 111 19.65 -7.79 -8.20
N SER A 112 18.64 -8.58 -7.89
CA SER A 112 18.61 -10.02 -8.20
C SER A 112 17.34 -10.35 -8.96
N ARG A 113 17.48 -11.12 -10.04
CA ARG A 113 16.36 -11.76 -10.73
C ARG A 113 16.06 -13.11 -10.10
N PHE A 114 14.77 -13.41 -9.99
CA PHE A 114 14.25 -14.73 -9.65
C PHE A 114 13.33 -15.22 -10.76
#